data_AF-A0A2P9H077-F1
#
_entry.id   AF-A0A2P9H077-F1
#
_cell.length_a   1.000
_cell.length_b   1.000
_cell.length_c   1.000
_cell.angle_alpha   90.00
_cell.angle_beta   90.00
_cell.angle_gamma   90.00
#
_symmetry.space_group_name_H-M   'P 1'
#
loop_
_entity.id
_entity.type
_entity.pdbx_description
1 polymer ?
#
loop_
_entity_poly.entity_id
_entity_poly.type
_entity_poly.pdbx_seq_one_letter_code
_entity_poly.pdbx_strand_id
1 'polypeptide(L)'
;MLLVDDGSDQPEALAFLDRLEPEFQSRGWRIIRQENSYLGAARNTGARHAHGEYLLFMDDDDYAEPHEISTFVRVAGYCGADILTCVAKLFSGNAAPSSYSQVPDNVLLPLGAAADVGAVKNCFGGANALVRRSTFEKLGGFTEDYGVGYEDHEFFARAVLKGARLEVVPEELFWYRRQQRSMIQTTHPAANVFRSARPYLEALSPDLRGIARLLQGYHEVAGKDQFSRRFETLWNSWSWRSFRPVRNFIRRCRRLPPESKPLINSIYEAREAIKSIKNSATWHITRPLRALGKLVKRCFPS
;
A
#
# COMPACT_ATOMS: atom_id res chain seq x y z
N MET A 1 19.38 -17.50 4.28
CA MET A 1 18.26 -16.54 4.43
C MET A 1 18.82 -15.18 4.79
N LEU A 2 18.18 -14.12 4.32
CA LEU A 2 18.50 -12.74 4.67
C LEU A 2 17.24 -12.14 5.29
N LEU A 3 17.33 -11.66 6.52
CA LEU A 3 16.26 -10.89 7.16
C LEU A 3 16.69 -9.43 7.15
N VAL A 4 15.86 -8.55 6.61
CA VAL A 4 16.12 -7.12 6.56
C VAL A 4 15.22 -6.44 7.58
N ASP A 5 15.83 -5.91 8.64
CA ASP A 5 15.16 -5.05 9.61
C ASP A 5 15.16 -3.62 9.08
N ASP A 6 13.98 -3.16 8.62
CA ASP A 6 13.75 -1.83 8.05
C ASP A 6 13.48 -0.77 9.13
N GLY A 7 14.33 -0.73 10.15
CA GLY A 7 14.28 0.25 11.22
C GLY A 7 13.18 0.01 12.24
N SER A 8 13.03 -1.22 12.74
CA SER A 8 12.12 -1.52 13.86
C SER A 8 12.42 -0.62 15.07
N ASP A 9 11.38 -0.01 15.65
CA ASP A 9 11.51 0.94 16.78
C ASP A 9 10.92 0.41 18.09
N GLN A 10 10.21 -0.72 18.06
CA GLN A 10 9.62 -1.33 19.24
C GLN A 10 10.68 -2.09 20.05
N PRO A 11 10.82 -1.84 21.36
CA PRO A 11 11.80 -2.52 22.20
C PRO A 11 11.71 -4.06 22.14
N GLU A 12 10.48 -4.60 22.05
CA GLU A 12 10.24 -6.03 21.95
C GLU A 12 10.77 -6.63 20.65
N ALA A 13 10.64 -5.91 19.53
CA ALA A 13 11.13 -6.32 18.22
C ALA A 13 12.66 -6.31 18.19
N LEU A 14 13.28 -5.24 18.68
CA LEU A 14 14.74 -5.13 18.81
C LEU A 14 15.31 -6.26 19.68
N ALA A 15 14.72 -6.48 20.86
CA ALA A 15 15.16 -7.55 21.75
C ALA A 15 14.95 -8.94 21.13
N PHE A 16 13.91 -9.14 20.31
CA PHE A 16 13.71 -10.38 19.57
C PHE A 16 14.79 -10.61 18.52
N LEU A 17 15.11 -9.60 17.71
CA LEU A 17 16.17 -9.67 16.70
C LEU A 17 17.54 -9.98 17.33
N ASP A 18 17.86 -9.37 18.48
CA ASP A 18 19.11 -9.61 19.19
C ASP A 18 19.22 -11.05 19.71
N ARG A 19 18.11 -11.65 20.15
CA ARG A 19 18.06 -13.07 20.53
C ARG A 19 18.14 -14.01 19.33
N LEU A 20 17.64 -13.58 18.18
CA LEU A 20 17.57 -14.37 16.95
C LEU A 20 18.91 -14.42 16.21
N GLU A 21 19.71 -13.35 16.33
CA GLU A 21 20.99 -13.17 15.63
C GLU A 21 21.97 -14.36 15.78
N PRO A 22 22.23 -14.90 16.99
CA PRO A 22 23.17 -16.02 17.14
C PRO A 22 22.69 -17.28 16.41
N GLU A 23 21.38 -17.57 16.46
CA GLU A 23 20.81 -18.71 15.73
C GLU A 23 20.96 -18.51 14.22
N PHE A 24 20.64 -17.32 13.72
CA PHE A 24 20.78 -17.00 12.29
C PHE A 24 22.22 -17.18 11.82
N GLN A 25 23.18 -16.63 12.57
CA GLN A 25 24.60 -16.75 12.24
C GLN A 25 25.05 -18.22 12.23
N SER A 26 24.59 -19.04 13.19
CA SER A 26 24.92 -20.47 13.23
C SER A 26 24.44 -21.26 12.00
N ARG A 27 23.40 -20.76 11.31
CA ARG A 27 22.84 -21.32 10.07
C ARG A 27 23.45 -20.71 8.80
N GLY A 28 24.42 -19.79 8.94
CA GLY A 28 24.96 -19.00 7.83
C GLY A 28 23.98 -17.99 7.27
N TRP A 29 22.96 -17.62 8.04
CA TRP A 29 21.98 -16.57 7.70
C TRP A 29 22.42 -15.23 8.28
N ARG A 30 21.83 -14.14 7.78
CA ARG A 30 22.21 -12.79 8.18
C ARG A 30 20.98 -11.94 8.46
N ILE A 31 21.08 -11.13 9.50
CA ILE A 31 20.17 -10.01 9.75
C ILE A 31 20.87 -8.73 9.27
N ILE A 32 20.22 -7.97 8.41
CA ILE A 32 20.69 -6.69 7.89
C ILE A 32 19.81 -5.61 8.49
N ARG A 33 20.40 -4.70 9.26
CA ARG A 33 19.69 -3.57 9.87
C ARG A 33 19.90 -2.33 9.02
N GLN A 34 18.84 -1.57 8.75
CA GLN A 34 18.89 -0.30 8.04
C GLN A 34 17.93 0.73 8.67
N GLU A 35 18.07 1.99 8.29
CA GLU A 35 17.04 3.00 8.59
C GLU A 35 15.77 2.72 7.79
N ASN A 36 14.61 3.02 8.38
CA ASN A 36 13.32 2.80 7.73
C ASN A 36 13.27 3.48 6.36
N SER A 37 13.19 2.68 5.31
CA SER A 37 13.22 3.10 3.91
C SER A 37 12.07 2.50 3.11
N TYR A 38 11.13 1.85 3.77
CA TYR A 38 9.96 1.20 3.21
C TYR A 38 10.24 -0.13 2.47
N LEU A 39 9.17 -0.89 2.22
CA LEU A 39 9.23 -2.28 1.75
C LEU A 39 10.08 -2.47 0.49
N GLY A 40 9.95 -1.59 -0.50
CA GLY A 40 10.72 -1.67 -1.74
C GLY A 40 12.23 -1.59 -1.51
N ALA A 41 12.67 -0.63 -0.68
CA ALA A 41 14.08 -0.47 -0.34
C ALA A 41 14.61 -1.62 0.51
N ALA A 42 13.83 -2.09 1.49
CA ALA A 42 14.20 -3.25 2.31
C ALA A 42 14.41 -4.51 1.46
N ARG A 43 13.49 -4.80 0.53
CA ARG A 43 13.62 -5.94 -0.39
C ARG A 43 14.81 -5.78 -1.34
N ASN A 44 15.06 -4.57 -1.85
CA ASN A 44 16.25 -4.29 -2.66
C ASN A 44 17.55 -4.48 -1.86
N THR A 45 17.59 -4.08 -0.58
CA THR A 45 18.73 -4.33 0.31
C THR A 45 18.99 -5.83 0.47
N GLY A 46 17.94 -6.62 0.70
CA GLY A 46 18.04 -8.08 0.75
C GLY A 46 18.59 -8.65 -0.57
N ALA A 47 18.02 -8.23 -1.70
CA ALA A 47 18.46 -8.67 -3.03
C ALA A 47 19.93 -8.35 -3.32
N ARG A 48 20.42 -7.16 -2.94
CA ARG A 48 21.84 -6.76 -3.11
C ARG A 48 22.81 -7.66 -2.35
N HIS A 49 22.38 -8.23 -1.22
CA HIS A 49 23.20 -9.13 -0.40
C HIS A 49 23.00 -10.62 -0.75
N ALA A 50 22.06 -10.94 -1.64
CA ALA A 50 21.76 -12.29 -2.05
C ALA A 50 22.70 -12.76 -3.17
N HIS A 51 23.03 -14.06 -3.15
CA HIS A 51 23.92 -14.69 -4.13
C HIS A 51 23.26 -15.83 -4.91
N GLY A 52 22.00 -16.16 -4.60
CA GLY A 52 21.26 -17.22 -5.29
C GLY A 52 20.93 -16.87 -6.74
N GLU A 53 20.72 -17.88 -7.58
CA GLU A 53 20.20 -17.70 -8.95
C GLU A 53 18.79 -17.10 -8.94
N TYR A 54 18.00 -17.46 -7.92
CA TYR A 54 16.67 -16.94 -7.67
C TYR A 54 16.59 -16.24 -6.32
N LEU A 55 15.69 -15.27 -6.24
CA LEU A 55 15.33 -14.52 -5.04
C LEU A 55 13.89 -14.91 -4.68
N LEU A 56 13.68 -15.47 -3.50
CA LEU A 56 12.33 -15.62 -2.92
C LEU A 56 12.15 -14.49 -1.91
N PHE A 57 11.15 -13.65 -2.13
CA PHE A 57 10.72 -12.65 -1.16
C PHE A 57 9.62 -13.24 -0.29
N MET A 58 9.52 -12.82 0.96
CA MET A 58 8.48 -13.26 1.90
C MET A 58 8.32 -12.18 2.97
N ASP A 59 7.08 -11.86 3.32
CA ASP A 59 6.78 -10.92 4.39
C ASP A 59 6.88 -11.62 5.75
N ASP A 60 7.23 -10.88 6.81
CA ASP A 60 7.56 -11.43 8.13
C ASP A 60 6.32 -11.89 8.93
N ASP A 61 5.13 -11.55 8.47
CA ASP A 61 3.86 -11.97 9.05
C ASP A 61 3.21 -13.16 8.33
N ASP A 62 3.78 -13.64 7.23
CA ASP A 62 3.33 -14.81 6.47
C ASP A 62 3.95 -16.12 6.97
N TYR A 63 3.39 -17.27 6.54
CA TYR A 63 3.97 -18.59 6.82
C TYR A 63 4.12 -19.46 5.58
N ALA A 64 5.34 -19.92 5.35
CA ALA A 64 5.66 -20.85 4.27
C ALA A 64 5.04 -22.23 4.52
N GLU A 65 4.55 -22.88 3.47
CA GLU A 65 4.36 -24.32 3.52
C GLU A 65 5.73 -25.04 3.48
N PRO A 66 5.87 -26.23 4.11
CA PRO A 66 7.15 -26.94 4.16
C PRO A 66 7.76 -27.27 2.78
N HIS A 67 6.94 -27.26 1.73
CA HIS A 67 7.32 -27.59 0.35
C HIS A 67 7.36 -26.37 -0.59
N GLU A 68 7.22 -25.15 -0.08
CA GLU A 68 7.19 -23.92 -0.89
C GLU A 68 8.44 -23.79 -1.77
N ILE A 69 9.62 -23.73 -1.15
CA ILE A 69 10.89 -23.49 -1.84
C ILE A 69 11.19 -24.62 -2.83
N SER A 70 11.01 -25.88 -2.43
CA SER A 70 11.29 -27.03 -3.29
C SER A 70 10.35 -27.06 -4.49
N THR A 71 9.09 -26.65 -4.32
CA THR A 71 8.11 -26.57 -5.42
C THR A 71 8.45 -25.44 -6.38
N PHE A 72 8.74 -24.24 -5.87
CA PHE A 72 9.15 -23.11 -6.70
C PHE A 72 10.41 -23.42 -7.53
N VAL A 73 11.46 -23.97 -6.91
CA VAL A 73 12.69 -24.33 -7.62
C VAL A 73 12.45 -25.41 -8.67
N ARG A 74 11.65 -26.44 -8.35
CA ARG A 74 11.28 -27.50 -9.28
C ARG A 74 10.56 -26.92 -10.50
N VAL A 75 9.52 -26.11 -10.29
CA VAL A 75 8.75 -25.50 -11.39
C VAL A 75 9.63 -24.57 -12.23
N ALA A 76 10.46 -23.74 -11.60
CA ALA A 76 11.38 -22.84 -12.31
C ALA A 76 12.33 -23.60 -13.25
N GLY A 77 12.84 -24.76 -12.81
CA GLY A 77 13.67 -25.63 -13.64
C GLY A 77 12.96 -26.26 -14.84
N TYR A 78 11.64 -26.49 -14.75
CA TYR A 78 10.85 -27.06 -15.85
C TYR A 78 10.33 -26.03 -16.85
N CYS A 79 9.80 -24.90 -16.36
CA CYS A 79 9.19 -23.91 -17.24
C CYS A 79 10.20 -22.87 -17.74
N GLY A 80 11.31 -22.61 -17.02
CA GLY A 80 12.19 -21.49 -17.36
C GLY A 80 11.52 -20.13 -17.17
N ALA A 81 10.63 -20.00 -16.19
CA ALA A 81 10.02 -18.73 -15.82
C ALA A 81 11.09 -17.76 -15.28
N ASP A 82 10.81 -16.47 -15.46
CA ASP A 82 11.55 -15.38 -14.80
C ASP A 82 10.98 -15.08 -13.42
N ILE A 83 9.66 -15.24 -13.27
CA ILE A 83 8.94 -14.96 -12.04
C ILE A 83 7.91 -16.07 -11.84
N LEU A 84 7.87 -16.62 -10.63
CA LEU A 84 6.82 -17.53 -10.19
C LEU A 84 6.07 -16.90 -9.02
N THR A 85 4.75 -16.82 -9.16
CA THR A 85 3.84 -16.59 -8.04
C THR A 85 3.07 -17.87 -7.77
N CYS A 86 2.28 -17.90 -6.70
CA CYS A 86 1.55 -19.09 -6.31
C CYS A 86 0.18 -18.76 -5.71
N VAL A 87 -0.59 -19.80 -5.42
CA VAL A 87 -1.83 -19.68 -4.66
C VAL A 87 -1.49 -19.42 -3.19
N ALA A 88 -2.18 -18.47 -2.56
CA ALA A 88 -1.97 -18.14 -1.15
C ALA A 88 -3.22 -18.44 -0.32
N LYS A 89 -3.03 -19.06 0.85
CA LYS A 89 -4.09 -19.27 1.83
C LYS A 89 -4.23 -18.07 2.73
N LEU A 90 -5.42 -17.48 2.80
CA LEU A 90 -5.66 -16.34 3.69
C LEU A 90 -6.01 -16.85 5.09
N PHE A 91 -5.43 -16.24 6.11
CA PHE A 91 -5.82 -16.45 7.50
C PHE A 91 -5.75 -15.16 8.31
N SER A 92 -6.41 -15.17 9.47
CA SER A 92 -6.47 -14.03 10.39
C SER A 92 -6.07 -14.45 11.80
N GLY A 93 -5.56 -13.50 12.59
CA GLY A 93 -5.11 -13.73 13.97
C GLY A 93 -3.59 -13.75 14.11
N ASN A 94 -3.10 -13.94 15.34
CA ASN A 94 -1.66 -13.87 15.67
C ASN A 94 -0.98 -15.25 15.73
N ALA A 95 -1.75 -16.32 15.96
CA ALA A 95 -1.20 -17.66 16.01
C ALA A 95 -0.71 -18.11 14.63
N ALA A 96 0.33 -18.95 14.61
CA ALA A 96 0.75 -19.62 13.39
C ALA A 96 -0.37 -20.56 12.92
N PRO A 97 -0.71 -20.57 11.62
CA PRO A 97 -1.69 -21.48 11.09
C PRO A 97 -1.16 -22.90 11.10
N SER A 98 -2.05 -23.87 11.31
CA SER A 98 -1.72 -25.29 11.20
C SER A 98 -2.05 -25.78 9.80
N SER A 99 -1.03 -26.10 8.99
CA SER A 99 -1.22 -26.63 7.64
C SER A 99 -2.09 -27.88 7.57
N TYR A 100 -2.20 -28.65 8.67
CA TYR A 100 -2.91 -29.93 8.70
C TYR A 100 -4.35 -29.84 9.21
N SER A 101 -4.70 -28.80 9.97
CA SER A 101 -5.98 -28.75 10.68
C SER A 101 -6.75 -27.45 10.49
N GLN A 102 -6.11 -26.40 9.99
CA GLN A 102 -6.77 -25.13 9.76
C GLN A 102 -7.34 -25.07 8.34
N VAL A 103 -8.61 -24.68 8.25
CA VAL A 103 -9.24 -24.30 6.99
C VAL A 103 -8.93 -22.82 6.74
N PRO A 104 -8.43 -22.43 5.56
CA PRO A 104 -8.18 -21.03 5.25
C PRO A 104 -9.47 -20.21 5.21
N ASP A 105 -9.38 -18.93 5.58
CA ASP A 105 -10.51 -17.99 5.49
C ASP A 105 -10.95 -17.78 4.04
N ASN A 106 -9.96 -17.79 3.12
CA ASN A 106 -10.13 -17.67 1.68
C ASN A 106 -8.84 -18.08 0.98
N VAL A 107 -8.85 -18.08 -0.35
CA VAL A 107 -7.69 -18.38 -1.18
C VAL A 107 -7.48 -17.24 -2.19
N LEU A 108 -6.24 -16.76 -2.31
CA LEU A 108 -5.84 -15.83 -3.37
C LEU A 108 -5.26 -16.65 -4.53
N LEU A 109 -5.95 -16.62 -5.67
CA LEU A 109 -5.50 -17.24 -6.92
C LEU A 109 -5.09 -16.16 -7.91
N PRO A 110 -3.78 -15.99 -8.19
CA PRO A 110 -3.32 -15.11 -9.26
C PRO A 110 -3.75 -15.61 -10.64
N LEU A 111 -3.88 -14.69 -11.60
CA LEU A 111 -4.19 -15.00 -13.00
C LEU A 111 -2.94 -15.05 -13.89
N GLY A 112 -1.76 -14.79 -13.32
CA GLY A 112 -0.49 -14.78 -14.05
C GLY A 112 -0.27 -13.49 -14.84
N ALA A 113 0.37 -13.60 -16.01
CA ALA A 113 0.84 -12.48 -16.82
C ALA A 113 -0.26 -11.69 -17.57
N ALA A 114 -1.48 -11.59 -17.02
CA ALA A 114 -2.61 -10.86 -17.59
C ALA A 114 -2.47 -9.34 -17.36
N ALA A 115 -1.63 -8.68 -18.15
CA ALA A 115 -1.32 -7.25 -17.97
C ALA A 115 -2.55 -6.32 -18.12
N ASP A 116 -3.51 -6.70 -18.96
CA ASP A 116 -4.78 -6.00 -19.13
C ASP A 116 -5.64 -6.03 -17.85
N VAL A 117 -5.73 -7.18 -17.20
CA VAL A 117 -6.39 -7.30 -15.87
C VAL A 117 -5.56 -6.58 -14.82
N GLY A 118 -4.23 -6.70 -14.89
CA GLY A 118 -3.26 -6.02 -14.05
C GLY A 118 -3.40 -4.49 -14.07
N ALA A 119 -3.87 -3.92 -15.17
CA ALA A 119 -4.15 -2.49 -15.33
C ALA A 119 -5.42 -2.04 -14.60
N VAL A 120 -6.23 -2.96 -14.08
CA VAL A 120 -7.45 -2.69 -13.30
C VAL A 120 -7.26 -3.06 -11.84
N LYS A 121 -6.66 -4.22 -11.57
CA LYS A 121 -6.42 -4.75 -10.23
C LYS A 121 -5.20 -5.66 -10.23
N ASN A 122 -4.50 -5.79 -9.10
CA ASN A 122 -3.40 -6.76 -9.01
C ASN A 122 -3.94 -8.17 -9.26
N CYS A 123 -3.42 -8.83 -10.30
CA CYS A 123 -3.71 -10.22 -10.65
C CYS A 123 -2.44 -11.08 -10.74
N PHE A 124 -1.27 -10.51 -10.50
CA PHE A 124 0.01 -11.18 -10.72
C PHE A 124 0.38 -12.08 -9.54
N GLY A 125 0.03 -11.66 -8.32
CA GLY A 125 0.37 -12.33 -7.05
C GLY A 125 0.75 -11.32 -5.97
N GLY A 126 1.20 -11.82 -4.83
CA GLY A 126 1.75 -11.01 -3.75
C GLY A 126 3.28 -10.93 -3.82
N ALA A 127 3.88 -10.21 -2.88
CA ALA A 127 5.33 -10.11 -2.75
C ALA A 127 6.02 -11.47 -2.55
N ASN A 128 5.32 -12.47 -1.98
CA ASN A 128 5.83 -13.85 -1.95
C ASN A 128 5.88 -14.45 -3.36
N ALA A 129 7.05 -14.33 -3.98
CA ALA A 129 7.32 -14.73 -5.35
C ALA A 129 8.79 -15.14 -5.51
N LEU A 130 9.03 -16.19 -6.29
CA LEU A 130 10.37 -16.57 -6.74
C LEU A 130 10.72 -15.79 -8.02
N VAL A 131 11.78 -14.99 -7.97
CA VAL A 131 12.22 -14.15 -9.08
C VAL A 131 13.64 -14.54 -9.49
N ARG A 132 13.88 -14.81 -10.78
CA ARG A 132 15.21 -14.99 -11.33
C ARG A 132 16.03 -13.71 -11.09
N ARG A 133 17.17 -13.83 -10.42
CA ARG A 133 17.98 -12.69 -9.98
C ARG A 133 18.40 -11.79 -11.16
N SER A 134 18.81 -12.38 -12.28
CA SER A 134 19.17 -11.61 -13.48
C SER A 134 18.01 -10.78 -14.03
N THR A 135 16.78 -11.29 -13.94
CA THR A 135 15.58 -10.56 -14.35
C THR A 135 15.25 -9.45 -13.36
N PHE A 136 15.38 -9.69 -12.05
CA PHE A 136 15.25 -8.66 -11.02
C PHE A 136 16.23 -7.49 -11.22
N GLU A 137 17.51 -7.80 -11.43
CA GLU A 137 18.58 -6.82 -11.69
C GLU A 137 18.33 -6.04 -13.00
N LYS A 138 17.97 -6.73 -14.08
CA LYS A 138 17.63 -6.11 -15.38
C LYS A 138 16.45 -5.15 -15.29
N LEU A 139 15.48 -5.43 -14.42
CA LEU A 139 14.33 -4.57 -14.20
C LEU A 139 14.65 -3.39 -13.28
N GLY A 140 15.77 -3.41 -12.55
CA GLY A 140 16.18 -2.40 -11.58
C GLY A 140 15.54 -2.58 -10.20
N GLY A 141 15.10 -3.79 -9.85
CA GLY A 141 14.47 -4.10 -8.57
C GLY A 141 13.13 -3.39 -8.31
N PHE A 142 12.69 -3.37 -7.06
CA PHE A 142 11.52 -2.60 -6.64
C PHE A 142 11.83 -1.10 -6.67
N THR A 143 10.82 -0.27 -6.90
CA THR A 143 10.98 1.17 -6.65
C THR A 143 11.04 1.44 -5.14
N GLU A 144 11.57 2.59 -4.73
CA GLU A 144 11.85 2.89 -3.31
C GLU A 144 11.01 4.08 -2.80
N ASP A 145 9.80 4.24 -3.34
CA ASP A 145 8.88 5.32 -2.95
C ASP A 145 8.48 5.19 -1.46
N TYR A 146 8.93 6.15 -0.63
CA TYR A 146 8.66 6.15 0.80
C TYR A 146 7.18 6.46 1.14
N GLY A 147 6.58 5.66 2.02
CA GLY A 147 5.19 5.86 2.46
C GLY A 147 4.12 5.51 1.40
N VAL A 148 4.50 4.70 0.40
CA VAL A 148 3.64 4.27 -0.70
C VAL A 148 3.70 2.75 -0.81
N GLY A 149 2.55 2.07 -0.85
CA GLY A 149 2.47 0.62 -1.11
C GLY A 149 2.38 0.28 -2.60
N TYR A 150 2.13 -0.99 -2.93
CA TYR A 150 2.01 -1.54 -4.31
C TYR A 150 3.31 -1.60 -5.11
N GLU A 151 4.46 -1.69 -4.44
CA GLU A 151 5.76 -1.97 -5.05
C GLU A 151 5.80 -3.30 -5.80
N ASP A 152 5.11 -4.32 -5.28
CA ASP A 152 5.00 -5.66 -5.85
C ASP A 152 4.16 -5.64 -7.14
N HIS A 153 2.98 -5.02 -7.10
CA HIS A 153 2.12 -4.84 -8.27
C HIS A 153 2.84 -4.04 -9.37
N GLU A 154 3.53 -2.95 -9.03
CA GLU A 154 4.35 -2.19 -9.98
C GLU A 154 5.47 -3.06 -10.57
N PHE A 155 6.19 -3.82 -9.74
CA PHE A 155 7.28 -4.68 -10.19
C PHE A 155 6.78 -5.74 -11.18
N PHE A 156 5.70 -6.45 -10.85
CA PHE A 156 5.16 -7.48 -11.74
C PHE A 156 4.57 -6.90 -13.03
N ALA A 157 3.83 -5.79 -12.95
CA ALA A 157 3.31 -5.11 -14.13
C ALA A 157 4.45 -4.69 -15.07
N ARG A 158 5.51 -4.07 -14.53
CA ARG A 158 6.71 -3.69 -15.29
C ARG A 158 7.43 -4.91 -15.88
N ALA A 159 7.53 -6.01 -15.13
CA ALA A 159 8.15 -7.24 -15.61
C ALA A 159 7.40 -7.81 -16.82
N VAL A 160 6.08 -7.99 -16.69
CA VAL A 160 5.22 -8.53 -17.75
C VAL A 160 5.22 -7.62 -18.98
N LEU A 161 5.08 -6.29 -18.80
CA LEU A 161 5.11 -5.34 -19.91
C LEU A 161 6.47 -5.28 -20.64
N LYS A 162 7.56 -5.64 -19.96
CA LYS A 162 8.90 -5.78 -20.54
C LYS A 162 9.20 -7.19 -21.07
N GLY A 163 8.21 -8.08 -21.10
CA GLY A 163 8.29 -9.42 -21.67
C GLY A 163 8.91 -10.47 -20.75
N ALA A 164 9.01 -10.23 -19.45
CA ALA A 164 9.42 -11.26 -18.50
C ALA A 164 8.35 -12.35 -18.40
N ARG A 165 8.79 -13.61 -18.31
CA ARG A 165 7.89 -14.76 -18.20
C ARG A 165 7.45 -14.97 -16.76
N LEU A 166 6.24 -14.49 -16.45
CA LEU A 166 5.58 -14.72 -15.16
C LEU A 166 4.59 -15.88 -15.27
N GLU A 167 4.76 -16.90 -14.43
CA GLU A 167 3.87 -18.07 -14.35
C GLU A 167 3.31 -18.22 -12.92
N VAL A 168 2.16 -18.89 -12.80
CA VAL A 168 1.53 -19.18 -11.50
C VAL A 168 1.68 -20.66 -11.20
N VAL A 169 2.23 -20.99 -10.03
CA VAL A 169 2.19 -22.33 -9.49
C VAL A 169 0.78 -22.57 -8.92
N PRO A 170 0.01 -23.55 -9.44
CA PRO A 170 -1.37 -23.80 -9.01
C PRO A 170 -1.43 -24.61 -7.70
N GLU A 171 -0.54 -24.32 -6.76
CA GLU A 171 -0.46 -24.96 -5.44
C GLU A 171 -0.44 -23.87 -4.36
N GLU A 172 -1.04 -24.18 -3.22
CA GLU A 172 -1.08 -23.32 -2.03
C GLU A 172 0.26 -23.40 -1.31
N LEU A 173 1.19 -22.49 -1.60
CA LEU A 173 2.56 -22.61 -1.09
C LEU A 173 2.82 -21.80 0.18
N PHE A 174 1.92 -20.90 0.56
CA PHE A 174 2.06 -20.15 1.81
C PHE A 174 0.73 -19.66 2.34
N TRP A 175 0.77 -19.24 3.60
CA TRP A 175 -0.31 -18.58 4.31
C TRP A 175 -0.04 -17.08 4.36
N TYR A 176 -0.94 -16.31 3.76
CA TYR A 176 -0.94 -14.86 3.78
C TYR A 176 -1.75 -14.33 4.97
N ARG A 177 -1.11 -13.56 5.85
CA ARG A 177 -1.80 -13.02 7.03
C ARG A 177 -2.61 -11.78 6.71
N ARG A 178 -3.90 -11.80 7.06
CA ARG A 178 -4.77 -10.63 7.01
C ARG A 178 -4.79 -9.92 8.35
N GLN A 179 -4.03 -8.84 8.45
CA GLN A 179 -4.12 -7.94 9.59
C GLN A 179 -5.37 -7.05 9.51
N GLN A 180 -5.98 -6.75 10.67
CA GLN A 180 -7.10 -5.78 10.73
C GLN A 180 -6.69 -4.41 10.20
N ARG A 181 -5.44 -4.01 10.49
CA ARG A 181 -4.85 -2.76 10.04
C ARG A 181 -3.59 -3.03 9.21
N SER A 182 -3.79 -3.20 7.90
CA SER A 182 -2.69 -3.35 6.95
C SER A 182 -1.91 -2.04 6.78
N MET A 183 -0.62 -2.15 6.46
CA MET A 183 0.22 -1.04 6.01
C MET A 183 -0.46 -0.20 4.92
N ILE A 184 -1.21 -0.83 4.00
CA ILE A 184 -1.81 -0.07 2.91
C ILE A 184 -2.90 0.91 3.37
N GLN A 185 -3.45 0.70 4.56
CA GLN A 185 -4.41 1.60 5.17
C GLN A 185 -3.73 2.84 5.80
N THR A 186 -2.41 2.82 5.96
CA THR A 186 -1.61 3.93 6.52
C THR A 186 -0.85 4.72 5.46
N THR A 187 -0.82 4.26 4.21
CA THR A 187 -0.17 4.93 3.07
C THR A 187 -1.09 5.87 2.30
N HIS A 188 -0.51 6.67 1.42
CA HIS A 188 -1.25 7.63 0.61
C HIS A 188 -2.02 6.93 -0.53
N PRO A 189 -3.36 6.85 -0.50
CA PRO A 189 -4.11 6.00 -1.44
C PRO A 189 -3.88 6.36 -2.91
N ALA A 190 -3.84 7.64 -3.25
CA ALA A 190 -3.60 8.07 -4.62
C ALA A 190 -2.17 7.79 -5.11
N ALA A 191 -1.19 7.78 -4.21
CA ALA A 191 0.19 7.46 -4.56
C ALA A 191 0.34 5.95 -4.81
N ASN A 192 -0.32 5.11 -4.00
CA ASN A 192 -0.34 3.66 -4.22
C ASN A 192 -0.90 3.34 -5.61
N VAL A 193 -2.06 3.90 -5.94
CA VAL A 193 -2.70 3.73 -7.24
C VAL A 193 -1.83 4.26 -8.39
N PHE A 194 -1.15 5.39 -8.19
CA PHE A 194 -0.22 5.90 -9.18
C PHE A 194 0.97 4.96 -9.40
N ARG A 195 1.51 4.40 -8.32
CA ARG A 195 2.65 3.48 -8.36
C ARG A 195 2.32 2.23 -9.17
N SER A 196 1.18 1.59 -8.91
CA SER A 196 0.74 0.44 -9.71
C SER A 196 0.40 0.79 -11.15
N ALA A 197 -0.07 2.01 -11.43
CA ALA A 197 -0.37 2.49 -12.78
C ALA A 197 0.88 2.87 -13.59
N ARG A 198 1.99 3.21 -12.93
CA ARG A 198 3.21 3.77 -13.55
C ARG A 198 3.72 2.95 -14.75
N PRO A 199 3.84 1.60 -14.66
CA PRO A 199 4.35 0.80 -15.78
C PRO A 199 3.47 0.91 -17.04
N TYR A 200 2.14 0.98 -16.86
CA TYR A 200 1.20 1.16 -17.96
C TYR A 200 1.29 2.55 -18.57
N LEU A 201 1.47 3.58 -17.75
CA LEU A 201 1.61 4.96 -18.23
C LEU A 201 2.89 5.18 -19.05
N GLU A 202 3.95 4.45 -18.70
CA GLU A 202 5.22 4.43 -19.44
C GLU A 202 5.09 3.65 -20.76
N ALA A 203 4.36 2.54 -20.76
CA ALA A 203 4.17 1.68 -21.95
C ALA A 203 3.16 2.24 -22.96
N LEU A 204 2.15 2.99 -22.51
CA LEU A 204 1.06 3.49 -23.36
C LEU A 204 1.40 4.84 -24.02
N SER A 205 0.86 5.03 -25.23
CA SER A 205 0.91 6.32 -25.92
C SER A 205 0.19 7.41 -25.11
N PRO A 206 0.59 8.69 -25.24
CA PRO A 206 0.00 9.80 -24.48
C PRO A 206 -1.54 9.83 -24.49
N ASP A 207 -2.17 9.49 -25.63
CA ASP A 207 -3.62 9.51 -25.80
C ASP A 207 -4.34 8.40 -25.00
N LEU A 208 -3.65 7.29 -24.72
CA LEU A 208 -4.21 6.15 -23.98
C LEU A 208 -3.93 6.23 -22.48
N ARG A 209 -3.07 7.13 -22.01
CA ARG A 209 -2.75 7.29 -20.58
C ARG A 209 -3.96 7.65 -19.73
N GLY A 210 -4.95 8.34 -20.32
CA GLY A 210 -6.22 8.64 -19.66
C GLY A 210 -6.99 7.37 -19.26
N ILE A 211 -6.96 6.34 -20.11
CA ILE A 211 -7.63 5.07 -19.86
C ILE A 211 -6.96 4.33 -18.70
N ALA A 212 -5.63 4.22 -18.68
CA ALA A 212 -4.92 3.57 -17.58
C ALA A 212 -5.19 4.24 -16.21
N ARG A 213 -5.25 5.57 -16.18
CA ARG A 213 -5.63 6.31 -14.95
C ARG A 213 -7.06 6.03 -14.52
N LEU A 214 -7.98 5.89 -15.48
CA LEU A 214 -9.37 5.57 -15.20
C LEU A 214 -9.52 4.15 -14.67
N LEU A 215 -8.89 3.16 -15.31
CA LEU A 215 -8.97 1.74 -14.94
C LEU A 215 -8.45 1.47 -13.52
N GLN A 216 -7.40 2.18 -13.10
CA GLN A 216 -6.87 2.08 -11.73
C GLN A 216 -7.62 2.95 -10.72
N GLY A 217 -8.68 3.66 -11.12
CA GLY A 217 -9.45 4.55 -10.24
C GLY A 217 -8.67 5.78 -9.75
N TYR A 218 -7.57 6.15 -10.42
CA TYR A 218 -6.69 7.24 -9.98
C TYR A 218 -7.45 8.57 -9.82
N HIS A 219 -8.35 8.89 -10.75
CA HIS A 219 -9.14 10.12 -10.69
C HIS A 219 -10.09 10.15 -9.48
N GLU A 220 -10.66 9.00 -9.10
CA GLU A 220 -11.54 8.90 -7.95
C GLU A 220 -10.75 9.01 -6.64
N VAL A 221 -9.61 8.34 -6.55
CA VAL A 221 -8.80 8.33 -5.33
C VAL A 221 -8.09 9.68 -5.13
N ALA A 222 -7.48 10.24 -6.18
CA ALA A 222 -6.85 11.56 -6.13
C ALA A 222 -7.88 12.67 -5.86
N GLY A 223 -9.06 12.59 -6.48
CA GLY A 223 -10.18 13.48 -6.18
C GLY A 223 -10.61 13.36 -4.73
N LYS A 224 -10.82 12.15 -4.21
CA LYS A 224 -11.24 11.92 -2.83
C LYS A 224 -10.25 12.49 -1.82
N ASP A 225 -8.95 12.30 -2.02
CA ASP A 225 -7.92 12.87 -1.15
C ASP A 225 -7.93 14.40 -1.19
N GLN A 226 -7.96 15.00 -2.39
CA GLN A 226 -8.01 16.46 -2.55
C GLN A 226 -9.24 17.08 -1.86
N PHE A 227 -10.43 16.50 -2.07
CA PHE A 227 -11.66 17.00 -1.47
C PHE A 227 -11.70 16.74 0.03
N SER A 228 -11.23 15.59 0.50
CA SER A 228 -11.14 15.28 1.94
C SER A 228 -10.20 16.25 2.67
N ARG A 229 -9.00 16.51 2.16
CA ARG A 229 -8.07 17.51 2.72
C ARG A 229 -8.67 18.91 2.75
N ARG A 230 -9.34 19.29 1.67
CA ARG A 230 -10.03 20.58 1.59
C ARG A 230 -11.15 20.68 2.62
N PHE A 231 -11.91 19.61 2.81
CA PHE A 231 -12.92 19.52 3.85
C PHE A 231 -12.29 19.63 5.26
N GLU A 232 -11.24 18.86 5.58
CA GLU A 232 -10.54 18.94 6.87
C GLU A 232 -10.01 20.34 7.16
N THR A 233 -9.41 20.99 6.16
CA THR A 233 -8.89 22.36 6.28
C THR A 233 -10.01 23.34 6.62
N LEU A 234 -11.18 23.19 5.99
CA LEU A 234 -12.34 24.04 6.25
C LEU A 234 -12.97 23.76 7.61
N TRP A 235 -13.18 22.47 7.93
CA TRP A 235 -13.79 22.00 9.17
C TRP A 235 -12.96 22.39 10.41
N ASN A 236 -11.63 22.31 10.32
CA ASN A 236 -10.73 22.67 11.40
C ASN A 236 -10.31 24.15 11.39
N SER A 237 -10.79 24.94 10.42
CA SER A 237 -10.45 26.36 10.35
C SER A 237 -10.96 27.12 11.58
N TRP A 238 -10.17 28.10 12.05
CA TRP A 238 -10.53 28.96 13.19
C TRP A 238 -11.91 29.59 12.99
N SER A 239 -12.18 30.15 11.80
CA SER A 239 -13.48 30.76 11.49
C SER A 239 -14.66 29.79 11.63
N TRP A 240 -14.46 28.50 11.31
CA TRP A 240 -15.51 27.51 11.45
C TRP A 240 -15.71 27.11 12.90
N ARG A 241 -14.60 26.85 13.63
CA ARG A 241 -14.61 26.40 15.03
C ARG A 241 -15.17 27.46 15.99
N SER A 242 -14.82 28.74 15.82
CA SER A 242 -15.24 29.82 16.72
C SER A 242 -16.75 30.04 16.75
N PHE A 243 -17.45 29.67 15.68
CA PHE A 243 -18.92 29.79 15.58
C PHE A 243 -19.66 28.48 15.90
N ARG A 244 -18.96 27.42 16.29
CA ARG A 244 -19.57 26.15 16.70
C ARG A 244 -20.54 26.29 17.88
N PRO A 245 -20.26 27.11 18.93
CA PRO A 245 -21.22 27.35 20.01
C PRO A 245 -22.54 27.95 19.52
N VAL A 246 -22.46 28.94 18.62
CA VAL A 246 -23.63 29.60 18.02
C VAL A 246 -24.44 28.61 17.17
N ARG A 247 -23.77 27.79 16.35
CA ARG A 247 -24.46 26.75 15.56
C ARG A 247 -25.14 25.72 16.44
N ASN A 248 -24.50 25.27 17.52
CA ASN A 248 -25.09 24.33 18.47
C ASN A 248 -26.26 24.93 19.25
N PHE A 249 -26.21 26.22 19.59
CA PHE A 249 -27.34 26.93 20.18
C PHE A 249 -28.55 26.94 19.23
N ILE A 250 -28.36 27.31 17.97
CA ILE A 250 -29.43 27.30 16.94
C ILE A 250 -30.00 25.87 16.76
N ARG A 251 -29.14 24.85 16.70
CA ARG A 251 -29.56 23.44 16.59
C ARG A 251 -30.39 23.01 17.81
N ARG A 252 -30.00 23.41 19.02
CA ARG A 252 -30.76 23.16 20.25
C ARG A 252 -32.14 23.79 20.22
N CYS A 253 -32.26 25.06 19.79
CA CYS A 253 -33.56 25.73 19.61
C CYS A 253 -34.46 25.00 18.60
N ARG A 254 -33.86 24.33 17.60
CA ARG A 254 -34.56 23.53 16.58
C ARG A 254 -34.72 22.05 16.94
N ARG A 255 -34.39 21.63 18.16
CA ARG A 255 -34.40 20.23 18.62
C ARG A 255 -33.56 19.28 17.73
N LEU A 256 -32.48 19.78 17.13
CA LEU A 256 -31.53 18.99 16.34
C LEU A 256 -30.35 18.54 17.19
N PRO A 257 -29.72 17.39 16.88
CA PRO A 257 -28.53 16.92 17.58
C PRO A 257 -27.37 17.91 17.40
N PRO A 258 -26.40 17.93 18.34
CA PRO A 258 -25.20 18.75 18.24
C PRO A 258 -24.44 18.52 16.93
N GLU A 259 -23.68 19.53 16.50
CA GLU A 259 -22.83 19.42 15.31
C GLU A 259 -21.75 18.35 15.51
N SER A 260 -21.90 17.24 14.78
CA SER A 260 -20.90 16.20 14.59
C SER A 260 -20.18 16.37 13.25
N LYS A 261 -18.96 15.83 13.18
CA LYS A 261 -18.19 15.81 11.93
C LYS A 261 -18.84 14.79 10.98
N PRO A 262 -19.21 15.17 9.74
CA PRO A 262 -19.72 14.22 8.77
C PRO A 262 -18.65 13.18 8.41
N LEU A 263 -19.08 11.92 8.27
CA LEU A 263 -18.25 10.85 7.71
C LEU A 263 -18.18 11.07 6.20
N ILE A 264 -16.96 11.21 5.66
CA ILE A 264 -16.73 11.44 4.23
C ILE A 264 -16.23 10.14 3.62
N ASN A 265 -17.13 9.41 2.96
CA ASN A 265 -16.84 8.13 2.35
C ASN A 265 -16.70 8.24 0.81
N SER A 266 -17.21 9.31 0.19
CA SER A 266 -17.11 9.57 -1.25
C SER A 266 -16.73 11.01 -1.60
N ILE A 267 -16.30 11.24 -2.86
CA ILE A 267 -16.08 12.58 -3.41
C ILE A 267 -17.37 13.41 -3.37
N TYR A 268 -18.52 12.80 -3.64
CA TYR A 268 -19.81 13.47 -3.63
C TYR A 268 -20.14 14.02 -2.23
N GLU A 269 -20.02 13.18 -1.20
CA GLU A 269 -20.23 13.60 0.19
C GLU A 269 -19.25 14.69 0.62
N ALA A 270 -17.98 14.59 0.22
CA ALA A 270 -16.99 15.63 0.47
C ALA A 270 -17.40 16.97 -0.16
N ARG A 271 -17.87 16.94 -1.41
CA ARG A 271 -18.34 18.12 -2.14
C ARG A 271 -19.57 18.75 -1.48
N GLU A 272 -20.56 17.94 -1.13
CA GLU A 272 -21.78 18.43 -0.48
C GLU A 272 -21.50 18.96 0.93
N ALA A 273 -20.62 18.32 1.69
CA ALA A 273 -20.19 18.84 3.00
C ALA A 273 -19.47 20.19 2.88
N ILE A 274 -18.54 20.33 1.92
CA ILE A 274 -17.86 21.60 1.65
C ILE A 274 -18.87 22.68 1.21
N LYS A 275 -19.83 22.32 0.34
CA LYS A 275 -20.87 23.23 -0.15
C LYS A 275 -21.78 23.70 1.00
N SER A 276 -22.19 22.78 1.87
CA SER A 276 -22.98 23.07 3.08
C SER A 276 -22.25 24.04 4.01
N ILE A 277 -20.96 23.82 4.29
CA ILE A 277 -20.13 24.75 5.06
C ILE A 277 -20.16 26.14 4.40
N LYS A 278 -19.85 26.22 3.11
CA LYS A 278 -19.72 27.49 2.37
C LYS A 278 -21.02 28.29 2.26
N ASN A 279 -22.16 27.61 2.26
CA ASN A 279 -23.48 28.23 2.17
C ASN A 279 -24.10 28.53 3.53
N SER A 280 -23.45 28.14 4.64
CA SER A 280 -23.99 28.41 5.98
C SER A 280 -23.90 29.90 6.33
N ALA A 281 -24.90 30.40 7.08
CA ALA A 281 -24.91 31.78 7.56
C ALA A 281 -23.64 32.13 8.36
N THR A 282 -23.15 31.21 9.19
CA THR A 282 -21.92 31.41 9.96
C THR A 282 -20.68 31.53 9.09
N TRP A 283 -20.65 30.85 7.94
CA TRP A 283 -19.56 31.01 6.98
C TRP A 283 -19.62 32.40 6.32
N HIS A 284 -20.80 32.87 5.94
CA HIS A 284 -20.94 34.21 5.37
C HIS A 284 -20.57 35.32 6.36
N ILE A 285 -21.01 35.21 7.62
CA ILE A 285 -20.69 36.18 8.69
C ILE A 285 -19.18 36.30 8.91
N THR A 286 -18.45 35.19 8.85
CA THR A 286 -17.00 35.16 9.06
C THR A 286 -16.18 35.53 7.83
N ARG A 287 -16.81 35.89 6.70
CA ARG A 287 -16.12 36.26 5.45
C ARG A 287 -15.16 37.44 5.61
N PRO A 288 -15.50 38.55 6.29
CA PRO A 288 -14.58 39.68 6.48
C PRO A 288 -13.34 39.29 7.30
N LEU A 289 -13.54 38.53 8.39
CA LEU A 289 -12.46 38.05 9.25
C LEU A 289 -11.46 37.15 8.49
N ARG A 290 -11.95 36.30 7.59
CA ARG A 290 -11.09 35.48 6.72
C ARG A 290 -10.33 36.30 5.67
N ALA A 291 -10.91 37.40 5.18
CA ALA A 291 -10.23 38.30 4.25
C ALA A 291 -9.09 39.05 4.95
N LEU A 292 -9.34 39.56 6.17
CA LEU A 292 -8.31 40.17 7.01
C LEU A 292 -7.18 39.20 7.33
N GLY A 293 -7.49 37.98 7.78
CA GLY A 293 -6.48 36.97 8.11
C GLY A 293 -5.58 36.58 6.93
N LYS A 294 -6.09 36.62 5.68
CA LYS A 294 -5.30 36.40 4.47
C LYS A 294 -4.40 37.59 4.12
N LEU A 295 -4.87 38.81 4.36
CA LEU A 295 -4.09 40.04 4.19
C LEU A 295 -2.93 40.08 5.19
N VAL A 296 -3.20 39.80 6.46
CA VAL A 296 -2.18 39.76 7.53
C VAL A 296 -1.09 38.72 7.22
N LYS A 297 -1.46 37.50 6.79
CA LYS A 297 -0.48 36.47 6.37
C LYS A 297 0.33 36.85 5.13
N ARG A 298 -0.17 37.73 4.26
CA ARG A 298 0.56 38.23 3.09
C ARG A 298 1.52 39.37 3.45
N CYS A 299 1.13 40.21 4.40
CA CYS A 299 1.97 41.33 4.86
C CYS A 299 3.05 40.88 5.85
N PHE A 300 2.84 39.76 6.54
CA PHE A 300 3.78 39.15 7.48
C PHE A 300 3.86 37.63 7.24
N PRO A 301 4.59 37.20 6.20
CA PRO A 301 4.89 35.78 6.01
C PRO A 301 5.85 35.33 7.12
N SER A 302 5.48 34.27 7.83
CA SER A 302 6.32 33.52 8.76
C SER A 302 7.43 32.76 8.05
#